data_AF-A0A3C0V2U5-F1
#
_entry.id   AF-A0A3C0V2U5-F1
#
_cell.length_a   1.000
_cell.length_b   1.000
_cell.length_c   1.000
_cell.angle_alpha   90.00
_cell.angle_beta   90.00
_cell.angle_gamma   90.00
#
_symmetry.space_group_name_H-M   'P 1'
#
loop_
_entity.id
_entity.type
_entity.pdbx_description
1 polymer ?
#
loop_
_entity_poly.entity_id
_entity_poly.type
_entity_poly.pdbx_seq_one_letter_code
_entity_poly.pdbx_strand_id
1 'polypeptide(L)'
;MINRLFKWKEVKDYRMDCPECGRKMPVKDRNENDNNGYREIRRTYECKKCRKEYGSLELIAAGKEIDSFLTAISTLNNSMGDFYEALKKLLDASKKMSGSKNAATHNTYSMN
;
A
#
# COMPACT_ATOMS: atom_id res chain seq x y z
N MET A 1 -20.55 -5.99 51.60
CA MET A 1 -20.54 -6.82 50.37
C MET A 1 -20.90 -5.96 49.18
N ILE A 2 -19.93 -5.52 48.36
CA ILE A 2 -20.11 -5.26 46.92
C ILE A 2 -18.78 -5.65 46.26
N ASN A 3 -18.65 -6.92 45.90
CA ASN A 3 -17.48 -7.45 45.23
C ASN A 3 -17.60 -7.20 43.72
N ARG A 4 -16.63 -6.47 43.16
CA ARG A 4 -16.07 -6.60 41.79
C ARG A 4 -17.09 -6.79 40.66
N LEU A 5 -17.80 -5.73 40.26
CA LEU A 5 -18.73 -5.76 39.12
C LEU A 5 -18.13 -5.48 37.74
N PHE A 6 -16.82 -5.21 37.64
CA PHE A 6 -16.16 -5.07 36.34
C PHE A 6 -14.86 -5.88 36.31
N LYS A 7 -14.99 -7.20 36.17
CA LYS A 7 -13.90 -7.97 35.53
C LYS A 7 -13.90 -7.56 34.07
N TRP A 8 -13.16 -6.51 33.73
CA TRP A 8 -12.68 -6.35 32.36
C TRP A 8 -11.90 -7.61 32.05
N LYS A 9 -12.51 -8.50 31.27
CA LYS A 9 -11.77 -9.56 30.62
C LYS A 9 -10.89 -8.80 29.64
N GLU A 10 -9.64 -8.53 30.03
CA GLU A 10 -8.62 -8.04 29.12
C GLU A 10 -8.65 -8.98 27.93
N VAL A 11 -9.27 -8.53 26.84
CA VAL A 11 -9.14 -9.18 25.54
C VAL A 11 -7.70 -8.91 25.15
N LYS A 12 -6.83 -9.80 25.62
CA LYS A 12 -5.42 -9.88 25.26
C LYS A 12 -5.36 -10.28 23.79
N ASP A 13 -5.58 -9.34 22.87
CA ASP A 13 -5.09 -9.46 21.50
C ASP A 13 -5.08 -8.10 20.77
N TYR A 14 -4.04 -7.31 21.04
CA TYR A 14 -3.56 -6.31 20.09
C TYR A 14 -2.09 -6.57 19.80
N ARG A 15 -1.80 -7.72 19.18
CA ARG A 15 -0.48 -7.96 18.59
C ARG A 15 -0.43 -7.21 17.27
N MET A 16 0.00 -5.96 17.32
CA MET A 16 0.19 -5.16 16.11
C MET A 16 1.59 -5.37 15.56
N ASP A 17 1.64 -5.81 14.31
CA ASP A 17 2.90 -5.99 13.60
C ASP A 17 3.40 -4.65 13.08
N CYS A 18 4.68 -4.38 13.32
CA CYS A 18 5.38 -3.21 12.82
C CYS A 18 5.17 -3.10 11.31
N PRO A 19 4.71 -1.94 10.80
CA PRO A 19 4.43 -1.77 9.37
C PRO A 19 5.69 -1.96 8.52
N GLU A 20 6.87 -1.65 9.05
CA GLU A 20 8.13 -1.71 8.30
C GLU A 20 8.77 -3.10 8.26
N CYS A 21 8.58 -3.92 9.29
CA CYS A 21 9.31 -5.17 9.39
C CYS A 21 8.47 -6.39 9.79
N GLY A 22 7.16 -6.22 9.96
CA GLY A 22 6.23 -7.30 10.29
C GLY A 22 6.45 -7.95 11.66
N ARG A 23 7.30 -7.40 12.53
CA ARG A 23 7.50 -7.95 13.88
C ARG A 23 6.46 -7.40 14.84
N LYS A 24 6.00 -8.26 15.74
CA LYS A 24 5.12 -7.89 16.85
C LYS A 24 5.74 -6.79 17.71
N MET A 25 4.97 -5.74 17.94
CA MET A 25 5.35 -4.63 18.80
C MET A 25 4.77 -4.84 20.21
N PRO A 26 5.59 -4.80 21.28
CA PRO A 26 5.06 -4.67 22.64
C PRO A 26 4.29 -3.36 22.82
N VAL A 27 3.22 -3.43 23.62
CA VAL A 27 2.46 -2.27 24.09
C VAL A 27 3.09 -1.74 25.37
N LYS A 28 3.24 -0.42 25.46
CA LYS A 28 3.65 0.29 26.66
C LYS A 28 2.58 1.30 27.04
N ASP A 29 2.13 1.25 28.28
CA ASP A 29 1.23 2.26 28.82
C ASP A 29 2.06 3.44 29.37
N ARG A 30 1.79 4.64 28.87
CA ARG A 30 2.33 5.90 29.36
C ARG A 30 1.22 6.63 30.11
N ASN A 31 1.39 6.78 31.41
CA ASN A 31 0.48 7.58 32.24
C ASN A 31 0.89 9.04 32.04
N GLU A 32 0.06 9.83 31.36
CA GLU A 32 0.46 11.20 31.00
C GLU A 32 -0.09 12.27 31.95
N ASN A 33 -1.20 12.06 32.66
CA ASN A 33 -1.67 12.97 33.73
C ASN A 33 -2.66 12.26 34.68
N ASP A 34 -2.57 12.56 35.99
CA ASP A 34 -3.66 12.31 36.96
C ASP A 34 -4.34 13.68 37.20
N ASN A 35 -5.45 13.96 36.51
CA ASN A 35 -6.24 15.18 36.71
C ASN A 35 -7.59 14.82 37.35
N ASN A 36 -7.82 15.26 38.59
CA ASN A 36 -9.10 15.10 39.31
C ASN A 36 -9.71 13.67 39.25
N GLY A 37 -8.88 12.65 39.45
CA GLY A 37 -9.33 11.25 39.51
C GLY A 37 -9.54 10.57 38.15
N TYR A 38 -9.34 11.28 37.04
CA TYR A 38 -9.25 10.69 35.70
C TYR A 38 -7.78 10.48 35.32
N ARG A 39 -7.45 9.23 34.99
CA ARG A 39 -6.13 8.84 34.48
C ARG A 39 -6.20 8.61 32.98
N GLU A 40 -5.52 9.45 32.22
CA GLU A 40 -5.33 9.22 30.78
C GLU A 40 -4.18 8.22 30.59
N ILE A 41 -4.51 7.03 30.09
CA ILE A 41 -3.52 6.01 29.69
C ILE A 41 -3.31 6.15 28.19
N ARG A 42 -2.14 6.64 27.78
CA ARG A 42 -1.72 6.61 26.37
C ARG A 42 -0.93 5.34 26.10
N ARG A 43 -1.32 4.61 25.06
CA ARG A 43 -0.62 3.40 24.64
C ARG A 43 0.37 3.72 23.53
N THR A 44 1.64 3.38 23.74
CA THR A 44 2.65 3.42 22.69
C THR A 44 3.05 2.01 22.27
N TYR A 45 3.45 1.86 21.02
CA TYR A 45 3.81 0.59 20.39
C TYR A 45 5.21 0.71 19.82
N GLU A 46 6.17 -0.03 20.37
CA GLU A 46 7.58 0.09 19.97
C GLU A 46 8.06 -1.14 19.21
N CYS A 47 8.58 -0.95 18.00
CA CYS A 47 9.26 -2.01 17.28
C CYS A 47 10.72 -2.11 17.69
N LYS A 48 11.10 -3.17 18.43
CA LYS A 48 12.49 -3.40 18.86
C LYS A 48 13.50 -3.56 17.70
N LYS A 49 13.05 -3.95 16.50
CA LYS A 49 13.93 -4.10 15.32
C LYS A 49 14.16 -2.76 14.63
N CYS A 50 13.10 -2.01 14.35
CA CYS A 50 13.18 -0.72 13.66
C CYS A 50 13.48 0.45 14.60
N ARG A 51 13.40 0.22 15.93
CA ARG A 51 13.50 1.24 17.00
C ARG A 51 12.54 2.41 16.82
N LYS A 52 11.38 2.16 16.20
CA LYS A 52 10.31 3.13 15.99
C LYS A 52 9.20 2.93 17.01
N GLU A 53 8.65 4.04 17.47
CA GLU A 53 7.52 4.09 18.38
C GLU A 53 6.31 4.69 17.66
N TYR A 54 5.14 4.10 17.88
CA TYR A 54 3.86 4.57 17.34
C TYR A 54 2.92 4.89 18.50
N GLY A 55 2.16 5.99 18.41
CA GLY A 55 1.26 6.46 19.47
C GLY A 55 -0.21 6.06 19.30
N SER A 56 -0.58 5.40 18.19
CA SER A 56 -1.95 4.98 17.91
C SER A 56 -1.97 3.77 16.97
N LEU A 57 -2.93 2.87 17.18
CA LEU A 57 -3.13 1.70 16.33
C LEU A 57 -3.81 2.05 15.01
N GLU A 58 -4.72 3.01 15.04
CA GLU A 58 -5.43 3.54 13.90
C GLU A 58 -4.44 4.13 12.89
N LEU A 59 -3.44 4.88 13.37
CA LEU A 59 -2.37 5.41 12.52
C LEU A 59 -1.51 4.30 11.89
N ILE A 60 -1.21 3.23 12.63
CA ILE A 60 -0.45 2.08 12.12
C ILE A 60 -1.26 1.34 11.04
N ALA A 61 -2.56 1.13 11.27
CA ALA A 61 -3.45 0.47 10.32
C ALA A 61 -3.62 1.30 9.04
N ALA A 62 -3.89 2.60 9.17
CA ALA A 62 -3.98 3.53 8.05
C ALA A 62 -2.68 3.56 7.22
N GLY A 63 -1.51 3.52 7.88
CA GLY A 63 -0.22 3.42 7.19
C GLY A 63 -0.12 2.18 6.29
N LYS A 64 -0.55 1.01 6.76
CA LYS A 64 -0.55 -0.23 5.95
C LYS A 64 -1.48 -0.14 4.75
N GLU A 65 -2.66 0.45 4.92
CA GLU A 65 -3.60 0.66 3.82
C GLU A 65 -3.03 1.62 2.78
N ILE A 66 -2.40 2.72 3.20
CA ILE A 66 -1.72 3.67 2.33
C ILE A 66 -0.59 2.98 1.55
N ASP A 67 0.26 2.18 2.21
CA ASP A 67 1.34 1.46 1.55
C ASP A 67 0.82 0.46 0.49
N SER A 68 -0.26 -0.26 0.81
CA SER A 68 -0.94 -1.15 -0.13
C SER A 68 -1.48 -0.37 -1.33
N PHE A 69 -2.07 0.79 -1.09
CA PHE A 69 -2.61 1.65 -2.14
C PHE A 69 -1.50 2.21 -3.04
N LEU A 70 -0.39 2.68 -2.48
CA LEU A 70 0.79 3.14 -3.22
C LEU A 70 1.40 2.02 -4.08
N THR A 71 1.41 0.79 -3.56
CA THR A 71 1.86 -0.39 -4.31
C THR A 71 0.96 -0.63 -5.53
N ALA A 72 -0.36 -0.59 -5.34
CA ALA A 72 -1.32 -0.76 -6.44
C ALA A 72 -1.18 0.34 -7.52
N ILE A 73 -0.99 1.60 -7.11
CA ILE A 73 -0.71 2.72 -8.04
C ILE A 73 0.56 2.44 -8.85
N SER A 74 1.63 1.99 -8.18
CA SER A 74 2.90 1.71 -8.85
C SER A 74 2.77 0.60 -9.89
N THR A 75 2.04 -0.47 -9.56
CA THR A 75 1.72 -1.56 -10.50
C THR A 75 0.89 -1.07 -11.68
N LEU A 76 -0.12 -0.24 -11.45
CA LEU A 76 -0.93 0.34 -12.52
C LEU A 76 -0.07 1.20 -13.46
N ASN A 77 0.80 2.06 -12.90
CA ASN A 77 1.65 2.93 -13.69
C ASN A 77 2.62 2.14 -14.58
N ASN A 78 3.19 1.05 -14.07
CA ASN A 78 4.03 0.16 -14.87
C ASN A 78 3.23 -0.50 -16.00
N SER A 79 2.02 -0.98 -15.70
CA SER A 79 1.12 -1.59 -16.69
C SER A 79 0.72 -0.60 -17.81
N MET A 80 0.54 0.67 -17.47
CA MET A 80 0.30 1.73 -18.45
C MET A 80 1.51 1.96 -19.37
N GLY A 81 2.73 1.88 -18.84
CA GLY A 81 3.96 1.94 -19.64
C GLY A 81 4.04 0.80 -20.66
N ASP A 82 3.79 -0.43 -20.22
CA ASP A 82 3.78 -1.60 -21.11
C ASP A 82 2.71 -1.47 -22.20
N PHE A 83 1.52 -0.99 -21.84
CA PHE A 83 0.44 -0.75 -22.79
C PHE A 83 0.81 0.31 -23.83
N TYR A 84 1.47 1.40 -23.41
CA TYR A 84 1.93 2.45 -24.32
C TYR A 84 2.95 1.91 -25.33
N GLU A 85 3.93 1.10 -24.88
CA GLU A 85 4.91 0.50 -25.78
C GLU A 85 4.26 -0.52 -26.76
N ALA A 86 3.24 -1.26 -26.31
CA ALA A 86 2.48 -2.14 -27.18
C ALA A 86 1.72 -1.35 -28.26
N LEU A 87 1.05 -0.25 -27.90
CA LEU A 87 0.37 0.63 -28.85
C LEU A 87 1.34 1.24 -29.86
N LYS A 88 2.52 1.66 -29.41
CA LYS A 88 3.57 2.20 -30.29
C LYS A 88 4.02 1.17 -31.33
N LYS A 89 4.28 -0.07 -30.91
CA LYS A 89 4.63 -1.17 -31.84
C LYS A 89 3.52 -1.47 -32.84
N LEU A 90 2.26 -1.49 -32.40
CA LEU A 90 1.10 -1.68 -33.28
C LEU A 90 0.98 -0.55 -34.31
N LEU A 91 1.16 0.70 -33.86
CA LEU A 91 1.13 1.86 -34.73
C LEU A 91 2.25 1.77 -35.79
N ASP A 92 3.47 1.43 -35.39
CA ASP A 92 4.59 1.28 -36.31
C ASP A 92 4.37 0.14 -37.31
N ALA A 93 3.80 -0.99 -36.87
CA ALA A 93 3.42 -2.10 -37.75
C ALA A 93 2.36 -1.67 -38.78
N SER A 94 1.33 -0.94 -38.35
CA SER A 94 0.27 -0.45 -39.25
C SER A 94 0.80 0.50 -40.33
N LYS A 95 1.73 1.41 -39.97
CA LYS A 95 2.39 2.31 -40.93
C LYS A 95 3.21 1.55 -41.97
N LYS A 96 3.93 0.51 -41.55
CA LYS A 96 4.68 -0.36 -42.47
C LYS A 96 3.74 -1.09 -43.43
N MET A 97 2.62 -1.59 -42.94
CA MET A 97 1.62 -2.28 -43.77
C MET A 97 0.94 -1.34 -44.78
N SER A 98 0.60 -0.10 -44.41
CA SER A 98 0.01 0.86 -45.34
C SER A 98 1.02 1.37 -46.38
N GLY A 99 2.27 1.60 -46.00
CA GLY A 99 3.35 1.91 -46.94
C GLY A 99 3.65 0.78 -47.93
N SER A 100 3.57 -0.48 -47.49
CA SER A 100 3.75 -1.66 -48.34
C SER A 100 2.64 -1.86 -49.38
N LYS A 101 1.39 -1.47 -49.08
CA LYS A 101 0.27 -1.56 -50.04
C LYS A 101 0.46 -0.61 -51.23
N ASN A 102 1.01 0.57 -51.00
CA ASN A 102 1.27 1.54 -52.08
C ASN A 102 2.43 1.13 -52.99
N ALA A 103 3.41 0.37 -52.49
CA ALA A 103 4.51 -0.16 -53.30
C ALA A 103 4.07 -1.34 -54.19
N ALA A 104 3.15 -2.19 -53.71
CA ALA A 104 2.65 -3.34 -54.47
C ALA A 104 1.77 -2.91 -55.67
N THR A 105 1.03 -1.80 -55.57
CA THR A 105 0.20 -1.28 -56.67
C THR A 105 0.99 -0.57 -57.78
N HIS A 106 2.23 -0.15 -57.53
CA HIS A 106 3.07 0.49 -58.55
C HIS A 106 3.87 -0.51 -59.42
N ASN A 107 3.97 -1.78 -59.03
CA ASN A 107 4.73 -2.80 -59.78
C ASN A 107 3.88 -3.66 -60.73
N THR A 108 2.57 -3.41 -60.86
CA THR A 108 1.70 -4.17 -61.78
C THR A 108 1.33 -3.43 -63.07
N TYR A 109 1.85 -2.22 -63.31
CA TYR A 109 1.58 -1.44 -64.52
C TYR A 109 2.86 -1.12 -65.33
N SER A 110 3.76 -2.10 -65.47
CA SER A 110 4.89 -2.00 -66.40
C SER A 110 5.24 -3.35 -67.03
N MET A 111 4.24 -4.03 -67.57
CA MET A 111 4.40 -5.07 -68.59
C MET A 111 3.16 -5.01 -69.49
N ASN A 112 3.25 -4.18 -70.53
CA ASN A 112 2.74 -4.40 -71.90
C ASN A 112 2.79 -3.08 -72.67
#